data_AF-A0A538A3Q2-F1
#
_entry.id   AF-A0A538A3Q2-F1
#
_cell.length_a   1.000
_cell.length_b   1.000
_cell.length_c   1.000
_cell.angle_alpha   90.00
_cell.angle_beta   90.00
_cell.angle_gamma   90.00
#
_symmetry.space_group_name_H-M   'P 1'
#
loop_
_entity.id
_entity.type
_entity.pdbx_description
1 polymer ?
#
loop_
_entity_poly.entity_id
_entity_poly.type
_entity_poly.pdbx_seq_one_letter_code
_entity_poly.pdbx_strand_id
1 'polypeptide(L)'
;MADLTESSQSDAVQERLRALPSVERLASSVHDVPHAAAINAAREELDELRERIQAGDPVDADPAVLREVVAERARLLADGSLRPVINATGVILHTN
;
A
#
# COMPACT_ATOMS: atom_id res chain seq x y z
N MET A 1 32.80 -16.66 9.79
CA MET A 1 31.79 -17.56 10.42
C MET A 1 30.65 -16.69 10.92
N ALA A 2 29.99 -15.97 10.00
CA ALA A 2 28.92 -15.02 10.28
C ALA A 2 28.12 -14.91 8.98
N ASP A 3 27.09 -15.74 8.81
CA ASP A 3 26.12 -15.60 7.71
C ASP A 3 24.91 -16.55 7.90
N LEU A 4 24.34 -16.64 9.10
CA LEU A 4 23.14 -17.46 9.34
C LEU A 4 21.93 -16.64 9.84
N THR A 5 22.12 -15.36 10.15
CA THR A 5 21.07 -14.49 10.69
C THR A 5 20.36 -13.66 9.61
N GLU A 6 21.02 -13.33 8.49
CA GLU A 6 20.45 -12.46 7.45
C GLU A 6 19.40 -13.17 6.57
N SER A 7 19.59 -14.47 6.31
CA SER A 7 18.68 -15.26 5.47
C SER A 7 17.28 -15.37 6.07
N SER A 8 17.17 -15.60 7.38
CA SER A 8 15.86 -15.73 8.05
C SER A 8 15.06 -14.43 8.07
N GLN A 9 15.73 -13.27 8.08
CA GLN A 9 15.04 -11.98 8.03
C GLN A 9 14.52 -11.68 6.63
N SER A 10 15.32 -11.98 5.60
CA SER A 10 14.93 -11.82 4.20
C SER A 10 13.73 -12.70 3.83
N ASP A 11 13.70 -13.95 4.28
CA ASP A 11 12.57 -14.85 4.06
C ASP A 11 11.28 -14.34 4.72
N ALA A 12 11.37 -13.85 5.96
CA ALA A 12 10.23 -13.27 6.67
C ALA A 12 9.72 -11.97 6.02
N VAL A 13 10.60 -11.17 5.41
CA VAL A 13 10.22 -9.99 4.61
C VAL A 13 9.50 -10.43 3.34
N GLN A 14 10.03 -11.43 2.62
CA GLN A 14 9.40 -11.96 1.40
C GLN A 14 8.03 -12.58 1.66
N GLU A 15 7.86 -13.31 2.76
CA GLU A 15 6.57 -13.90 3.14
C GLU A 15 5.51 -12.84 3.43
N ARG A 16 5.88 -11.75 4.13
CA ARG A 16 4.99 -10.59 4.36
C ARG A 16 4.61 -9.87 3.08
N LEU A 17 5.57 -9.67 2.15
CA LEU A 17 5.29 -9.08 0.84
C LEU A 17 4.32 -9.93 0.01
N ARG A 18 4.41 -11.26 0.12
CA ARG A 18 3.49 -12.20 -0.56
C ARG A 18 2.12 -12.26 0.09
N ALA A 19 2.01 -11.94 1.38
CA ALA A 19 0.72 -11.86 2.08
C ALA A 19 -0.09 -10.63 1.69
N LEU A 20 0.54 -9.59 1.12
CA LEU A 20 -0.15 -8.39 0.68
C LEU A 20 -1.15 -8.69 -0.46
N PRO A 21 -2.39 -8.18 -0.38
CA PRO A 21 -3.35 -8.30 -1.47
C PRO A 21 -2.88 -7.49 -2.69
N SER A 22 -3.34 -7.87 -3.88
CA SER A 22 -3.14 -7.06 -5.08
C SER A 22 -3.91 -5.74 -4.98
N VAL A 23 -3.36 -4.67 -5.57
CA VAL A 23 -4.01 -3.33 -5.65
C VAL A 23 -5.45 -3.45 -6.13
N GLU A 24 -5.67 -4.18 -7.22
CA GLU A 24 -7.00 -4.40 -7.82
C GLU A 24 -7.96 -5.08 -6.84
N ARG A 25 -7.50 -6.09 -6.10
CA ARG A 25 -8.32 -6.82 -5.13
C ARG A 25 -8.74 -5.92 -3.98
N LEU A 26 -7.81 -5.10 -3.48
CA LEU A 26 -8.06 -4.18 -2.39
C LEU A 26 -9.00 -3.06 -2.82
N ALA A 27 -8.74 -2.44 -3.97
CA ALA A 27 -9.60 -1.40 -4.54
C ALA A 27 -11.01 -1.91 -4.86
N SER A 28 -11.13 -3.12 -5.39
CA SER A 28 -12.43 -3.76 -5.65
C SER A 28 -13.23 -4.05 -4.38
N SER A 29 -12.58 -4.17 -3.23
CA SER A 29 -13.25 -4.42 -1.94
C SER A 29 -13.83 -3.15 -1.30
N VAL A 30 -13.43 -1.98 -1.78
CA VAL A 30 -13.94 -0.69 -1.34
C VAL A 30 -15.10 -0.31 -2.23
N HIS A 31 -16.27 -0.24 -1.62
CA HIS A 31 -17.47 0.31 -2.20
C HIS A 31 -17.67 1.72 -1.60
N ASP A 32 -18.41 2.61 -2.26
CA ASP A 32 -18.69 4.00 -1.81
C ASP A 32 -17.71 5.10 -2.23
N VAL A 33 -16.72 4.81 -3.10
CA VAL A 33 -15.81 5.81 -3.69
C VAL A 33 -15.59 5.56 -5.19
N PRO A 34 -15.16 6.57 -5.96
CA PRO A 34 -14.77 6.36 -7.36
C PRO A 34 -13.65 5.32 -7.47
N HIS A 35 -13.79 4.37 -8.39
CA HIS A 35 -12.83 3.29 -8.57
C HIS A 35 -11.40 3.79 -8.82
N ALA A 36 -11.23 4.89 -9.56
CA ALA A 36 -9.93 5.52 -9.76
C ALA A 36 -9.30 6.03 -8.45
N ALA A 37 -10.09 6.58 -7.53
CA ALA A 37 -9.61 7.01 -6.22
C ALA A 37 -9.25 5.80 -5.33
N ALA A 38 -10.05 4.73 -5.36
CA ALA A 38 -9.76 3.48 -4.66
C ALA A 38 -8.45 2.83 -5.15
N ILE A 39 -8.20 2.81 -6.46
CA ILE A 39 -6.97 2.26 -7.04
C ILE A 39 -5.74 3.08 -6.61
N ASN A 40 -5.83 4.41 -6.64
CA ASN A 40 -4.74 5.28 -6.21
C ASN A 40 -4.44 5.10 -4.71
N ALA A 41 -5.47 5.14 -3.87
CA ALA A 41 -5.34 4.91 -2.43
C ALA A 41 -4.77 3.52 -2.12
N ALA A 42 -5.26 2.47 -2.78
CA ALA A 42 -4.75 1.10 -2.59
C ALA A 42 -3.30 0.95 -3.04
N ARG A 43 -2.89 1.67 -4.09
CA ARG A 43 -1.51 1.66 -4.56
C ARG A 43 -0.58 2.33 -3.56
N GLU A 44 -0.93 3.53 -3.11
CA GLU A 44 -0.14 4.28 -2.11
C GLU A 44 0.02 3.47 -0.82
N GLU A 45 -1.07 2.93 -0.28
CA GLU A 45 -1.02 2.08 0.92
C GLU A 45 -0.13 0.85 0.71
N LEU A 46 -0.31 0.11 -0.39
CA LEU A 46 0.52 -1.06 -0.64
C LEU A 46 2.00 -0.72 -0.86
N ASP A 47 2.32 0.42 -1.46
CA ASP A 47 3.70 0.88 -1.64
C ASP A 47 4.33 1.27 -0.30
N GLU A 48 3.63 2.01 0.56
CA GLU A 48 4.07 2.32 1.93
C GLU A 48 4.29 1.04 2.76
N LEU A 49 3.39 0.07 2.67
CA LEU A 49 3.54 -1.23 3.36
C LEU A 49 4.76 -1.99 2.84
N ARG A 50 5.03 -1.95 1.52
CA ARG A 50 6.23 -2.58 0.94
C ARG A 50 7.51 -1.97 1.47
N GLU A 51 7.57 -0.65 1.60
CA GLU A 51 8.73 0.05 2.17
C GLU A 51 8.92 -0.29 3.64
N ARG A 52 7.84 -0.28 4.43
CA ARG A 52 7.87 -0.64 5.87
C ARG A 52 8.29 -2.10 6.08
N ILE A 53 7.76 -3.03 5.29
CA ILE A 53 8.15 -4.44 5.33
C ILE A 53 9.64 -4.60 5.00
N GLN A 54 10.16 -3.86 4.00
CA GLN A 54 11.59 -3.85 3.66
C GLN A 54 12.47 -3.22 4.76
N ALA A 55 11.96 -2.21 5.46
CA ALA A 55 12.61 -1.61 6.63
C ALA A 55 12.62 -2.54 7.86
N GLY A 56 11.86 -3.65 7.82
CA GLY A 56 11.73 -4.59 8.92
C GLY A 56 10.71 -4.18 9.98
N ASP A 57 9.85 -3.20 9.68
CA ASP A 57 8.82 -2.75 10.59
C ASP A 57 7.70 -3.79 10.74
N PRO A 58 7.07 -3.88 11.93
CA PRO A 58 5.83 -4.63 12.09
C PRO A 58 4.72 -3.93 11.31
N VAL A 59 4.18 -4.64 10.32
CA VAL A 59 3.13 -4.13 9.46
C VAL A 59 1.91 -5.03 9.57
N ASP A 60 0.76 -4.42 9.84
CA ASP A 60 -0.50 -5.14 9.92
C ASP A 60 -1.12 -5.24 8.52
N ALA A 61 -1.06 -6.43 7.93
CA ALA A 61 -1.55 -6.71 6.60
C ALA A 61 -2.99 -7.25 6.61
N ASP A 62 -3.74 -7.03 7.69
CA ASP A 62 -5.14 -7.45 7.79
C ASP A 62 -5.97 -6.81 6.67
N PRO A 63 -6.58 -7.61 5.77
CA PRO A 63 -7.39 -7.10 4.67
C PRO A 63 -8.51 -6.16 5.11
N ALA A 64 -9.08 -6.35 6.31
CA ALA A 64 -10.14 -5.49 6.83
C ALA A 64 -9.60 -4.09 7.16
N VAL A 65 -8.45 -4.02 7.85
CA VAL A 65 -7.77 -2.75 8.19
C VAL A 65 -7.35 -2.03 6.92
N LEU A 66 -6.70 -2.74 5.98
CA LEU A 66 -6.28 -2.17 4.70
C LEU A 66 -7.46 -1.58 3.93
N ARG A 67 -8.62 -2.27 3.94
CA ARG A 67 -9.82 -1.78 3.27
C ARG A 67 -10.33 -0.49 3.87
N GLU A 68 -10.38 -0.38 5.20
CA GLU A 68 -10.86 0.83 5.88
C GLU A 68 -9.94 2.02 5.60
N VAL A 69 -8.62 1.82 5.68
CA VAL A 69 -7.64 2.87 5.39
C VAL A 69 -7.73 3.34 3.94
N VAL A 70 -7.80 2.40 2.98
CA VAL A 70 -7.97 2.73 1.56
C VAL A 70 -9.29 3.44 1.29
N ALA A 71 -10.38 3.01 1.94
CA ALA A 71 -11.68 3.66 1.79
C ALA A 71 -11.64 5.11 2.26
N GLU A 72 -10.98 5.37 3.39
CA GLU A 72 -10.85 6.72 3.91
C GLU A 72 -9.97 7.60 3.04
N ARG A 73 -8.80 7.12 2.62
CA ARG A 73 -7.95 7.84 1.66
C ARG A 73 -8.68 8.12 0.36
N ALA A 74 -9.39 7.14 -0.19
CA ALA A 74 -10.14 7.30 -1.42
C ALA A 74 -11.30 8.30 -1.27
N ARG A 75 -11.96 8.36 -0.11
CA ARG A 75 -12.95 9.40 0.21
C ARG A 75 -12.32 10.78 0.21
N LEU A 76 -11.18 10.95 0.87
CA LEU A 76 -10.44 12.23 0.91
C LEU A 76 -10.00 12.67 -0.49
N LEU A 77 -9.50 11.74 -1.31
CA LEU A 77 -9.14 12.00 -2.72
C LEU A 77 -10.35 12.36 -3.59
N ALA A 78 -11.55 11.84 -3.27
CA ALA A 78 -12.77 12.11 -4.00
C ALA A 78 -13.45 13.41 -3.58
N ASP A 79 -13.41 13.74 -2.29
CA ASP A 79 -14.01 14.95 -1.70
C ASP A 79 -13.13 16.18 -1.93
N GLY A 80 -11.80 16.01 -1.90
CA GLY A 80 -10.82 17.01 -2.28
C GLY A 80 -10.53 17.00 -3.78
N SER A 81 -11.25 17.83 -4.54
CA SER A 81 -11.18 18.08 -6.01
C SER A 81 -9.80 18.32 -6.72
N LEU A 82 -8.68 17.75 -6.28
CA LEU A 82 -7.37 17.98 -6.91
C LEU A 82 -7.03 16.88 -7.93
N ARG A 83 -6.88 17.34 -9.18
CA ARG A 83 -6.53 16.57 -10.38
C ARG A 83 -5.43 15.55 -10.07
N PRO A 84 -5.67 14.24 -10.27
CA PRO A 84 -4.65 13.24 -9.96
C PRO A 84 -3.55 13.33 -11.01
N VAL A 85 -2.40 13.88 -10.63
CA VAL A 85 -1.14 13.66 -11.34
C VAL A 85 -0.33 12.69 -10.49
N ILE A 86 -0.70 11.41 -10.54
CA ILE A 86 0.13 10.36 -9.98
C ILE A 86 0.81 9.68 -11.15
N ASN A 87 2.10 9.99 -11.33
CA ASN A 87 2.96 9.17 -12.17
C ASN A 87 2.97 7.77 -11.59
N ALA A 88 2.54 6.81 -12.39
CA ALA A 88 2.12 5.46 -12.02
C ALA A 88 3.27 4.52 -11.56
N THR A 89 4.36 5.05 -11.00
CA THR A 89 5.62 4.31 -10.79
C THR A 89 6.34 4.57 -9.45
N GLY A 90 5.64 5.09 -8.43
CA GLY A 90 6.23 5.15 -7.07
C GLY A 90 7.37 6.16 -6.90
N VAL A 91 7.30 7.31 -7.58
CA VAL A 91 8.11 8.49 -7.24
C VAL A 91 7.16 9.64 -6.98
N ILE A 92 7.07 10.03 -5.71
CA ILE A 92 6.37 11.24 -5.28
C ILE A 92 7.11 12.42 -5.90
N LEU A 93 6.49 13.09 -6.87
CA LEU A 93 6.91 14.44 -7.23
C LEU A 93 6.42 15.34 -6.11
N HIS A 94 7.30 15.72 -5.18
CA HIS A 94 7.02 16.81 -4.27
C HIS A 94 6.73 18.07 -5.08
N THR A 95 5.50 18.57 -5.00
CA THR A 95 5.18 19.94 -5.40
C THR A 95 5.43 20.83 -4.17
N ASN A 96 6.46 21.66 -4.23
CA ASN A 96 6.60 22.83 -3.34
C ASN A 96 5.43 23.80 -3.51
#